data_AF-A0A3N5I1S2-F1
#
_entry.id   AF-A0A3N5I1S2-F1
#
_cell.length_a   1.000
_cell.length_b   1.000
_cell.length_c   1.000
_cell.angle_alpha   90.00
_cell.angle_beta   90.00
_cell.angle_gamma   90.00
#
_symmetry.space_group_name_H-M   'P 1'
#
loop_
_entity.id
_entity.type
_entity.pdbx_description
1 polymer ?
#
loop_
_entity_poly.entity_id
_entity_poly.type
_entity_poly.pdbx_seq_one_letter_code
_entity_poly.pdbx_strand_id
1 'polypeptide(L)' 'MKSIVQISLDVIDLKEAIETARMAMRAGVDWLEAGTPLILAE' A
#
# COMPACT_ATOMS: atom_id res chain seq x y z
N MET A 1 -11.34 17.24 -14.20
CA MET A 1 -10.95 16.58 -12.94
C MET A 1 -9.97 15.47 -13.26
N LYS A 2 -8.84 15.36 -12.55
CA LYS A 2 -7.91 14.21 -12.68
C LYS A 2 -8.43 13.10 -11.76
N SER A 3 -8.50 11.85 -12.25
CA SER A 3 -8.81 10.68 -11.43
C SER A 3 -7.65 10.39 -10.47
N ILE A 4 -7.99 9.95 -9.26
CA ILE A 4 -7.04 9.49 -8.25
C ILE A 4 -7.15 7.97 -8.14
N VAL A 5 -6.02 7.27 -8.16
CA VAL A 5 -5.94 5.82 -7.96
C VAL A 5 -5.36 5.54 -6.58
N GLN A 6 -6.13 4.84 -5.75
CA GLN A 6 -5.71 4.33 -4.44
C GLN A 6 -5.64 2.81 -4.50
N ILE A 7 -4.68 2.21 -3.79
CA ILE A 7 -4.68 0.79 -3.46
C ILE A 7 -4.72 0.57 -1.95
N SER A 8 -5.33 -0.52 -1.52
CA SER A 8 -5.25 -1.02 -0.14
C SER A 8 -4.25 -2.18 -0.08
N LEU A 9 -3.29 -2.09 0.85
CA LEU A 9 -2.32 -3.15 1.13
C LEU A 9 -2.95 -4.15 2.10
N ASP A 10 -3.80 -5.02 1.57
CA ASP A 10 -4.50 -6.06 2.35
C ASP A 10 -3.64 -7.32 2.53
N VAL A 11 -2.49 -7.13 3.19
CA VAL A 11 -1.54 -8.19 3.51
C VAL A 11 -1.06 -8.01 4.95
N ILE A 12 -0.74 -9.11 5.62
CA ILE A 12 -0.29 -9.10 7.03
C ILE A 12 1.22 -9.15 7.18
N ASP A 13 1.94 -9.60 6.16
CA ASP A 13 3.41 -9.65 6.17
C ASP A 13 4.00 -8.30 5.74
N LEU A 14 4.87 -7.73 6.58
CA LEU A 14 5.46 -6.41 6.34
C LEU A 14 6.32 -6.39 5.06
N LYS A 15 7.03 -7.48 4.77
CA LYS A 15 7.90 -7.53 3.59
C LYS A 15 7.05 -7.58 2.33
N GLU A 16 5.99 -8.38 2.30
CA GLU A 16 5.00 -8.42 1.23
C GLU A 16 4.33 -7.05 1.03
N ALA A 17 3.95 -6.37 2.12
CA ALA A 17 3.38 -5.03 2.06
C ALA A 17 4.32 -4.02 1.39
N ILE A 18 5.60 -4.04 1.75
CA ILE A 18 6.62 -3.14 1.19
C ILE A 18 6.88 -3.46 -0.29
N GLU A 19 6.97 -4.75 -0.66
CA GLU A 19 7.19 -5.15 -2.06
C GLU A 19 5.99 -4.75 -2.94
N THR A 20 4.77 -4.94 -2.45
CA THR A 20 3.53 -4.53 -3.12
C THR A 20 3.44 -3.01 -3.26
N ALA A 21 3.72 -2.25 -2.18
CA ALA A 21 3.76 -0.80 -2.20
C ALA A 21 4.75 -0.27 -3.24
N ARG A 22 5.96 -0.84 -3.32
CA ARG A 22 6.95 -0.46 -4.33
C ARG A 22 6.48 -0.73 -5.75
N MET A 23 5.76 -1.83 -5.97
CA MET A 23 5.16 -2.14 -7.28
C MET A 23 4.11 -1.10 -7.67
N ALA A 24 3.20 -0.77 -6.74
CA ALA A 24 2.14 0.22 -6.95
C ALA A 24 2.69 1.62 -7.23
N MET A 25 3.73 2.04 -6.50
CA MET A 25 4.42 3.31 -6.74
C MET A 25 5.02 3.37 -8.15
N ARG A 26 5.61 2.27 -8.65
CA ARG A 26 6.11 2.21 -10.04
C ARG A 26 4.98 2.25 -11.07
N ALA A 27 3.78 1.78 -10.71
CA ALA A 27 2.60 1.83 -11.57
C ALA A 27 1.90 3.21 -11.56
N GLY A 28 2.35 4.15 -10.72
CA GLY A 28 1.81 5.52 -10.68
C GLY A 28 0.55 5.67 -9.83
N VAL A 29 0.35 4.81 -8.82
CA VAL A 29 -0.68 5.00 -7.79
C VAL A 29 -0.49 6.33 -7.07
N ASP A 30 -1.59 7.02 -6.77
CA ASP A 30 -1.58 8.28 -6.04
C ASP A 30 -1.57 8.08 -4.52
N TRP A 31 -2.23 7.02 -4.02
CA TRP A 31 -2.38 6.76 -2.57
C TRP A 31 -2.19 5.28 -2.19
N LEU A 32 -1.49 5.05 -1.09
CA LEU A 32 -1.35 3.75 -0.43
C LEU A 32 -2.12 3.76 0.90
N GLU A 33 -3.00 2.79 1.10
CA GLU A 33 -3.65 2.54 2.39
C GLU A 33 -2.99 1.34 3.07
N ALA A 34 -2.56 1.51 4.32
CA ALA A 34 -1.99 0.45 5.14
C ALA A 34 -3.05 -0.08 6.13
N GLY A 35 -3.25 -1.39 6.16
CA GLY A 35 -4.12 -2.03 7.14
C GLY A 35 -3.58 -1.90 8.57
N THR A 36 -4.48 -1.95 9.56
CA THR A 36 -4.13 -1.91 10.99
C THR A 36 -3.02 -2.88 11.41
N PRO A 37 -2.95 -4.13 10.90
CA PRO A 37 -1.86 -5.05 11.22
C PRO A 37 -0.46 -4.52 10.89
N LEU A 38 -0.33 -3.62 9.90
CA LEU A 38 0.94 -3.02 9.48
C LEU A 38 1.33 -1.77 10.30
N ILE A 39 0.43 -1.27 11.14
CA ILE A 39 0.60 -0.03 11.93
C ILE A 39 0.88 -0.33 13.40
N LEU A 40 0.40 -1.47 13.90
CA LEU A 40 0.70 -1.91 15.25
C LEU A 40 2.18 -2.32 15.31
N ALA A 41 2.99 -1.50 15.98
CA ALA A 41 4.30 -1.93 16.46
C ALA A 41 4.06 -2.93 17.58
N GLU A 42 4.41 -4.20 17.37
CA GLU A 42 4.70 -5.09 18.49
C GLU A 42 5.78 -4.47 19.40
#